data_AF-A0A3B5AQ38-F1
#
_entry.id   AF-A0A3B5AQ38-F1
#
_cell.length_a   1.000
_cell.length_b   1.000
_cell.length_c   1.000
_cell.angle_alpha   90.00
_cell.angle_beta   90.00
_cell.angle_gamma   90.00
#
_symmetry.space_group_name_H-M   'P 1'
#
loop_
_entity.id
_entity.type
_entity.pdbx_description
1 polymer ?
#
loop_
_entity_poly.entity_id
_entity_poly.type
_entity_poly.pdbx_seq_one_letter_code
_entity_poly.pdbx_strand_id
1 'polypeptide(L)'
;MEFVSLALDITQTALAVCEVAASASPTDRQSCLPSWCCVYPLRPRIDPSSFGYMAFAKIPRAACGCAGIFTYELLSSSTRTSTEQIAVMFKVPFDQNLKSNAYAVGVFDISKECNRYLFQDMTKGLDTTFIRGKAKVPVLIHRSRQVTIMAAISMLCHKLGFHNVV
;
A
#
# COMPACT_ATOMS: atom_id res chain seq x y z
N MET A 1 15.68 -14.38 4.46
CA MET A 1 15.05 -13.43 3.52
C MET A 1 13.92 -12.77 4.29
N GLU A 2 13.88 -11.45 4.36
CA GLU A 2 12.80 -10.73 5.07
C GLU A 2 11.70 -10.42 4.07
N PHE A 3 10.45 -10.77 4.42
CA PHE A 3 9.28 -10.46 3.62
C PHE A 3 8.49 -9.34 4.29
N VAL A 4 7.99 -8.41 3.48
CA VAL A 4 7.00 -7.43 3.92
C VAL A 4 5.74 -7.65 3.13
N SER A 5 4.66 -7.96 3.83
CA SER A 5 3.34 -8.15 3.24
C SER A 5 2.44 -6.97 3.57
N LEU A 6 1.82 -6.38 2.57
CA LEU A 6 0.76 -5.40 2.72
C LEU A 6 -0.55 -6.05 2.31
N ALA A 7 -1.56 -6.01 3.16
CA ALA A 7 -2.88 -6.50 2.85
C ALA A 7 -3.93 -5.40 2.98
N LEU A 8 -4.93 -5.53 2.12
CA LEU A 8 -6.00 -4.57 1.91
C LEU A 8 -7.32 -5.33 1.85
N ASP A 9 -8.26 -5.00 2.71
CA ASP A 9 -9.64 -5.49 2.68
C ASP A 9 -10.57 -4.30 2.44
N ILE A 10 -11.52 -4.48 1.53
CA ILE A 10 -12.42 -3.43 1.04
C ILE A 10 -13.86 -3.94 0.94
N THR A 11 -14.80 -3.07 1.29
CA THR A 11 -16.23 -3.39 1.27
C THR A 11 -16.88 -3.25 -0.11
N GLN A 12 -16.12 -2.85 -1.14
CA GLN A 12 -16.59 -2.68 -2.51
C GLN A 12 -15.60 -3.30 -3.50
N THR A 13 -16.05 -3.57 -4.73
CA THR A 13 -15.17 -4.06 -5.79
C THR A 13 -14.18 -2.95 -6.17
N ALA A 14 -12.90 -3.29 -6.26
CA ALA A 14 -11.90 -2.38 -6.78
C ALA A 14 -10.95 -3.05 -7.77
N LEU A 15 -10.51 -2.27 -8.77
CA LEU A 15 -9.60 -2.69 -9.82
C LEU A 15 -8.26 -1.96 -9.71
N ALA A 16 -7.15 -2.69 -9.72
CA ALA A 16 -5.82 -2.10 -9.70
C ALA A 16 -5.56 -1.41 -11.04
N VAL A 17 -5.15 -0.14 -11.00
CA VAL A 17 -4.93 0.66 -12.22
C VAL A 17 -3.49 1.14 -12.34
N CYS A 18 -2.81 1.39 -11.23
CA CYS A 18 -1.44 1.87 -11.26
C CYS A 18 -0.64 1.39 -10.05
N GLU A 19 0.63 1.03 -10.28
CA GLU A 19 1.61 0.80 -9.24
C GLU A 19 2.88 1.59 -9.58
N VAL A 20 3.27 2.49 -8.69
CA VAL A 20 4.54 3.23 -8.74
C VAL A 20 5.38 2.76 -7.56
N ALA A 21 6.25 1.78 -7.82
CA ALA A 21 7.24 1.31 -6.86
C ALA A 21 8.56 2.08 -7.02
N ALA A 22 9.16 2.51 -5.90
CA ALA A 22 10.47 3.14 -5.84
C ALA A 22 11.36 2.40 -4.83
N SER A 23 12.48 1.84 -5.28
CA SER A 23 13.55 1.40 -4.37
C SER A 23 14.37 2.63 -3.94
N ALA A 24 14.42 2.92 -2.65
CA ALA A 24 15.22 4.02 -2.13
C ALA A 24 16.64 3.51 -1.79
N SER A 25 17.66 4.10 -2.42
CA SER A 25 19.07 3.88 -2.09
C SER A 25 19.49 4.69 -0.85
N PRO A 26 20.65 4.41 -0.22
CA PRO A 26 21.03 5.05 1.04
C PRO A 26 21.31 6.56 0.93
N THR A 27 21.69 7.11 -0.24
CA THR A 27 22.21 8.49 -0.28
C THR A 27 22.17 9.26 -1.61
N ASP A 28 21.52 8.80 -2.67
CA ASP A 28 21.67 9.42 -4.02
C ASP A 28 23.13 9.52 -4.49
N ARG A 29 23.60 8.46 -5.13
CA ARG A 29 24.33 8.55 -6.41
C ARG A 29 24.35 7.17 -7.05
N GLN A 30 23.71 7.11 -8.21
CA GLN A 30 23.74 6.07 -9.23
C GLN A 30 23.05 4.74 -8.90
N SER A 31 21.81 4.66 -9.39
CA SER A 31 21.15 3.47 -9.94
C SER A 31 21.17 2.19 -9.11
N CYS A 32 20.23 2.07 -8.16
CA CYS A 32 19.80 0.76 -7.68
C CYS A 32 18.85 0.12 -8.71
N LEU A 33 19.36 -0.80 -9.54
CA LEU A 33 18.56 -1.82 -10.24
C LEU A 33 17.69 -2.61 -9.23
N PRO A 34 16.56 -3.23 -9.62
CA PRO A 34 15.41 -3.45 -8.74
C PRO A 34 15.72 -4.49 -7.67
N SER A 35 16.22 -4.01 -6.53
CA SER A 35 16.73 -4.85 -5.43
C SER A 35 15.63 -5.25 -4.43
N TRP A 36 14.38 -5.11 -4.84
CA TRP A 36 13.19 -5.66 -4.19
C TRP A 36 12.44 -6.44 -5.25
N CYS A 37 12.39 -7.77 -5.10
CA CYS A 37 11.54 -8.58 -5.94
C CYS A 37 10.14 -8.51 -5.35
N CYS A 38 9.19 -7.99 -6.13
CA CYS A 38 7.78 -8.26 -5.88
C CYS A 38 7.59 -9.77 -6.02
N VAL A 39 7.39 -10.47 -4.90
CA VAL A 39 7.27 -11.93 -4.88
C VAL A 39 5.83 -12.32 -5.16
N TYR A 40 4.89 -11.51 -4.66
CA TYR A 40 3.48 -11.65 -4.93
C TYR A 40 2.94 -10.28 -5.32
N PRO A 41 2.60 -10.05 -6.62
CA PRO A 41 1.99 -8.81 -7.03
C PRO A 41 0.59 -8.68 -6.44
N LEU A 42 0.16 -7.43 -6.28
CA LEU A 42 -1.21 -7.13 -5.89
C LEU A 42 -2.20 -7.78 -6.87
N ARG A 43 -3.31 -8.27 -6.35
CA ARG A 43 -4.39 -8.76 -7.20
C ARG A 43 -4.93 -7.61 -8.06
N PRO A 44 -5.08 -7.80 -9.38
CA PRO A 44 -5.66 -6.78 -10.26
C PRO A 44 -7.11 -6.41 -9.89
N ARG A 45 -7.77 -7.26 -9.12
CA ARG A 45 -9.14 -7.07 -8.66
C ARG A 45 -9.28 -7.57 -7.23
N ILE A 46 -9.96 -6.78 -6.41
CA ILE A 46 -10.38 -7.17 -5.07
C ILE A 46 -11.91 -7.07 -5.07
N ASP A 47 -12.59 -8.18 -4.81
CA ASP A 47 -14.04 -8.22 -4.68
C ASP A 47 -14.47 -7.79 -3.26
N PRO A 48 -15.72 -7.34 -3.07
CA PRO A 48 -16.22 -6.96 -1.76
C PRO A 48 -16.06 -8.10 -0.75
N SER A 49 -15.65 -7.77 0.47
CA SER A 49 -15.41 -8.76 1.54
C SER A 49 -14.33 -9.80 1.22
N SER A 50 -13.44 -9.47 0.29
CA SER A 50 -12.22 -10.21 -0.02
C SER A 50 -11.02 -9.31 0.27
N PHE A 51 -9.85 -9.92 0.47
CA PHE A 51 -8.62 -9.19 0.72
C PHE A 51 -7.64 -9.32 -0.44
N GLY A 52 -7.00 -8.22 -0.85
CA GLY A 52 -5.79 -8.23 -1.64
C GLY A 52 -4.57 -8.28 -0.71
N TYR A 53 -3.49 -8.92 -1.15
CA TYR A 53 -2.19 -8.73 -0.52
C TYR A 53 -1.09 -8.68 -1.56
N MET A 54 0.02 -8.08 -1.17
CA MET A 54 1.27 -8.07 -1.94
C MET A 54 2.44 -8.26 -1.01
N ALA A 55 3.46 -8.95 -1.50
CA ALA A 55 4.66 -9.21 -0.72
C ALA A 55 5.92 -8.78 -1.47
N PHE A 56 6.78 -8.11 -0.74
CA PHE A 56 8.11 -7.74 -1.19
C PHE A 56 9.14 -8.53 -0.41
N ALA A 57 10.16 -9.04 -1.10
CA ALA A 57 11.29 -9.68 -0.44
C ALA A 57 12.51 -8.77 -0.48
N LYS A 58 13.11 -8.58 0.69
CA LYS A 58 14.41 -7.92 0.83
C LYS A 58 15.50 -8.91 0.43
N ILE A 59 16.34 -8.52 -0.53
CA ILE A 59 17.52 -9.30 -0.89
C ILE A 59 18.56 -9.22 0.26
N PRO A 60 19.08 -10.35 0.76
CA PRO A 60 20.10 -10.35 1.81
C PRO A 60 21.30 -9.48 1.44
N ARG A 61 21.84 -8.72 2.42
CA ARG A 61 23.02 -7.84 2.28
C ARG A 61 22.84 -6.60 1.39
N ALA A 62 21.64 -6.33 0.87
CA ALA A 62 21.35 -5.08 0.17
C ALA A 62 20.99 -3.96 1.16
N ALA A 63 21.70 -2.83 1.10
CA ALA A 63 21.50 -1.65 1.95
C ALA A 63 20.27 -0.78 1.58
N CYS A 64 19.25 -1.35 0.95
CA CYS A 64 18.17 -0.58 0.31
C CYS A 64 16.82 -0.74 1.03
N GLY A 65 16.02 0.33 1.02
CA GLY A 65 14.63 0.33 1.47
C GLY A 65 13.66 0.16 0.29
N CYS A 66 12.41 -0.21 0.57
CA CYS A 66 11.33 -0.28 -0.41
C CYS A 66 10.32 0.83 -0.13
N ALA A 67 9.81 1.49 -1.14
CA ALA A 67 8.64 2.32 -0.99
C ALA A 67 7.81 2.29 -2.26
N GLY A 68 6.54 2.60 -2.15
CA GLY A 68 5.68 2.67 -3.33
C GLY A 68 4.33 3.24 -3.00
N ILE A 69 3.61 3.56 -4.06
CA ILE A 69 2.20 3.88 -4.04
C ILE A 69 1.51 3.11 -5.14
N PHE A 70 0.30 2.64 -4.88
CA PHE A 70 -0.56 2.06 -5.88
C PHE A 70 -1.99 2.56 -5.68
N THR A 71 -2.78 2.49 -6.75
CA THR A 71 -4.17 2.89 -6.73
C THR A 71 -5.11 1.80 -7.22
N TYR A 72 -6.32 1.82 -6.66
CA TYR A 72 -7.42 0.96 -7.03
C TYR A 72 -8.64 1.81 -7.35
N GLU A 73 -9.20 1.69 -8.55
CA GLU A 73 -10.46 2.31 -8.90
C GLU A 73 -11.62 1.63 -8.17
N LEU A 74 -12.51 2.43 -7.56
CA LEU A 74 -13.70 1.93 -6.89
C LEU A 74 -14.84 1.80 -7.87
N LEU A 75 -15.25 0.57 -8.16
CA LEU A 75 -16.37 0.32 -9.06
C LEU A 75 -17.69 0.48 -8.30
N SER A 76 -18.48 1.47 -8.71
CA SER A 76 -19.85 1.60 -8.26
C SER A 76 -20.67 0.39 -8.71
N SER A 77 -21.31 -0.31 -7.77
CA SER A 77 -22.16 -1.47 -8.06
C SER A 77 -23.40 -1.11 -8.88
N SER A 78 -23.87 0.13 -8.79
CA SER A 78 -25.08 0.60 -9.47
C SER A 78 -24.80 1.10 -10.89
N THR A 79 -23.74 1.87 -11.09
CA THR A 79 -23.45 2.51 -12.39
C THR A 79 -22.39 1.78 -13.20
N ARG A 80 -21.63 0.85 -12.58
CA ARG A 80 -20.43 0.22 -13.16
C ARG A 80 -19.37 1.23 -13.62
N THR A 81 -19.41 2.44 -13.06
CA THR A 81 -18.43 3.50 -13.31
C THR A 81 -17.60 3.75 -12.05
N SER A 82 -16.42 4.32 -12.24
CA SER A 82 -15.53 4.72 -11.15
C SER A 82 -15.44 6.24 -11.09
N THR A 83 -15.77 6.81 -9.93
CA THR A 83 -15.62 8.25 -9.65
C THR A 83 -14.59 8.51 -8.56
N GLU A 84 -14.20 7.47 -7.84
CA GLU A 84 -13.26 7.52 -6.73
C GLU A 84 -12.23 6.39 -6.90
N GLN A 85 -11.08 6.58 -6.29
CA GLN A 85 -10.04 5.55 -6.22
C GLN A 85 -9.43 5.51 -4.82
N ILE A 86 -9.01 4.33 -4.42
CA ILE A 86 -8.18 4.12 -3.23
C ILE A 86 -6.73 4.37 -3.64
N ALA A 87 -5.99 5.12 -2.85
CA ALA A 87 -4.54 5.13 -2.92
C ALA A 87 -3.95 4.50 -1.66
N VAL A 88 -2.93 3.68 -1.84
CA VAL A 88 -2.20 3.04 -0.75
C VAL A 88 -0.71 3.29 -0.92
N MET A 89 -0.10 3.92 0.07
CA MET A 89 1.34 4.17 0.13
C MET A 89 1.96 3.24 1.15
N PHE A 90 3.16 2.73 0.86
CA PHE A 90 3.99 2.02 1.82
C PHE A 90 5.43 2.48 1.75
N LYS A 91 6.12 2.39 2.89
CA LYS A 91 7.54 2.70 3.03
C LYS A 91 8.18 1.78 4.06
N VAL A 92 9.11 0.97 3.60
CA VAL A 92 9.92 0.03 4.36
C VAL A 92 11.37 0.51 4.31
N PRO A 93 11.87 1.21 5.32
CA PRO A 93 13.27 1.63 5.35
C PRO A 93 14.22 0.44 5.35
N PHE A 94 15.46 0.67 4.91
CA PHE A 94 16.52 -0.34 4.96
C PHE A 94 16.79 -0.82 6.40
N ASP A 95 16.99 0.13 7.31
CA ASP A 95 17.27 -0.12 8.72
C ASP A 95 16.05 0.21 9.58
N GLN A 96 15.43 -0.85 10.12
CA GLN A 96 14.25 -0.74 10.97
C GLN A 96 14.55 -0.33 12.40
N ASN A 97 15.81 -0.37 12.82
CA ASN A 97 16.24 0.19 14.10
C ASN A 97 16.21 1.72 14.06
N LEU A 98 16.48 2.32 12.89
CA LEU A 98 16.51 3.77 12.70
C LEU A 98 15.15 4.35 12.30
N LYS A 99 14.39 3.68 11.44
CA LYS A 99 13.10 4.16 10.94
C LYS A 99 12.08 3.03 10.95
N SER A 100 10.84 3.31 11.37
CA SER A 100 9.77 2.31 11.30
C SER A 100 9.18 2.24 9.89
N ASN A 101 8.69 1.06 9.50
CA ASN A 101 7.84 0.96 8.32
C ASN A 101 6.60 1.83 8.52
N ALA A 102 6.14 2.43 7.44
CA ALA A 102 4.94 3.25 7.42
C ALA A 102 4.08 2.88 6.22
N TYR A 103 2.78 3.08 6.37
CA TYR A 103 1.84 2.95 5.28
C TYR A 103 0.70 3.95 5.48
N ALA A 104 0.04 4.30 4.39
CA ALA A 104 -1.09 5.20 4.39
C ALA A 104 -2.14 4.73 3.39
N VAL A 105 -3.41 5.03 3.68
CA VAL A 105 -4.55 4.67 2.84
C VAL A 105 -5.57 5.80 2.84
N GLY A 106 -6.12 6.11 1.68
CA GLY A 106 -7.15 7.13 1.53
C GLY A 106 -7.95 6.95 0.24
N VAL A 107 -9.06 7.68 0.17
CA VAL A 107 -9.92 7.75 -1.02
C VAL A 107 -9.76 9.10 -1.68
N PHE A 108 -9.57 9.09 -3.00
CA PHE A 108 -9.34 10.25 -3.82
C PHE A 108 -10.31 10.26 -5.00
N ASP A 109 -10.51 11.43 -5.60
CA ASP A 109 -11.19 11.54 -6.89
C ASP A 109 -10.44 10.72 -7.96
N ILE A 110 -11.18 10.14 -8.90
CA ILE A 110 -10.62 9.35 -10.02
C ILE A 110 -9.57 10.12 -10.83
N SER A 111 -9.67 11.45 -10.89
CA SER A 111 -8.72 12.32 -11.59
C SER A 111 -7.37 12.46 -10.88
N LYS A 112 -7.25 12.01 -9.62
CA LYS A 112 -6.00 12.10 -8.86
C LYS A 112 -4.97 11.13 -9.42
N GLU A 113 -3.94 11.65 -10.07
CA GLU A 113 -2.91 10.79 -10.66
C GLU A 113 -2.10 10.00 -9.62
N CYS A 114 -1.87 8.72 -9.91
CA CYS A 114 -0.91 7.90 -9.17
C CYS A 114 0.52 8.27 -9.59
N ASN A 115 1.10 9.28 -8.94
CA ASN A 115 2.41 9.82 -9.27
C ASN A 115 3.27 10.10 -8.03
N ARG A 116 4.50 10.58 -8.27
CA ARG A 116 5.46 10.90 -7.20
C ARG A 116 4.96 12.01 -6.25
N TYR A 117 4.09 12.91 -6.70
CA TYR A 117 3.53 13.96 -5.86
C TYR A 117 2.54 13.37 -4.85
N LEU A 118 1.62 12.52 -5.31
CA LEU A 118 0.70 11.79 -4.42
C LEU A 118 1.46 10.95 -3.39
N PHE A 119 2.53 10.24 -3.81
CA PHE A 119 3.41 9.52 -2.89
C PHE A 119 4.02 10.43 -1.81
N GLN A 120 4.52 11.61 -2.20
CA GLN A 120 5.10 12.58 -1.27
C GLN A 120 4.07 13.14 -0.30
N ASP A 121 2.88 13.49 -0.79
CA ASP A 121 1.79 14.04 0.02
C ASP A 121 1.37 13.04 1.09
N MET A 122 1.12 11.79 0.69
CA MET A 122 0.80 10.68 1.60
C MET A 122 1.93 10.37 2.58
N THR A 123 3.19 10.56 2.16
CA THR A 123 4.36 10.38 3.03
C THR A 123 4.48 11.47 4.10
N LYS A 124 4.23 12.73 3.72
CA LYS A 124 4.33 13.87 4.64
C LYS A 124 3.16 13.89 5.64
N GLY A 125 1.99 13.39 5.26
CA GLY A 125 0.82 13.37 6.15
C GLY A 125 0.15 14.73 6.29
N LEU A 126 0.10 15.52 5.22
CA LEU A 126 -0.37 16.91 5.24
C LEU A 126 -1.87 17.07 4.96
N ASP A 127 -2.57 15.98 4.60
CA ASP A 127 -3.97 16.00 4.21
C ASP A 127 -4.80 15.08 5.12
N THR A 128 -6.08 15.39 5.24
CA THR A 128 -7.10 14.65 5.98
C THR A 128 -7.83 13.59 5.13
N THR A 129 -7.63 13.60 3.81
CA THR A 129 -8.21 12.63 2.86
C THR A 129 -7.69 11.19 3.03
N PHE A 130 -6.61 11.00 3.81
CA PHE A 130 -6.03 9.69 4.08
C PHE A 130 -5.62 9.57 5.55
N ILE A 131 -5.45 8.32 5.99
CA ILE A 131 -4.86 8.00 7.30
C ILE A 131 -3.49 7.35 7.10
N ARG A 132 -2.58 7.59 8.03
CA ARG A 132 -1.21 7.07 7.99
C ARG A 132 -0.84 6.44 9.32
N GLY A 133 -0.14 5.31 9.26
CA GLY A 133 0.28 4.54 10.42
C GLY A 133 1.71 4.01 10.28
N LYS A 134 2.31 3.69 11.43
CA LYS A 134 3.53 2.87 11.48
C LYS A 134 3.12 1.40 11.58
N ALA A 135 3.93 0.50 11.03
CA ALA A 135 3.68 -0.95 11.10
C ALA A 135 3.65 -1.56 12.52
N LYS A 136 4.06 -0.79 13.54
CA LYS A 136 4.02 -1.22 14.95
C LYS A 136 2.61 -1.08 15.58
N VAL A 137 1.67 -0.47 14.86
CA VAL A 137 0.31 -0.06 15.33
C VAL A 137 -0.74 -0.90 14.58
N PRO A 138 -1.91 -1.22 15.18
CA PRO A 138 -2.96 -2.03 14.55
C PRO A 138 -3.44 -1.50 13.19
N VAL A 139 -4.10 -2.40 12.45
CA VAL A 139 -4.79 -2.19 11.17
C VAL A 139 -5.34 -0.76 11.01
N LEU A 140 -5.00 -0.10 9.91
CA LEU A 140 -5.59 1.20 9.56
C LEU A 140 -6.98 0.96 9.01
N ILE A 141 -7.97 1.66 9.57
CA ILE A 141 -9.36 1.62 9.12
C ILE A 141 -9.74 3.00 8.61
N HIS A 142 -9.81 3.15 7.28
CA HIS A 142 -10.27 4.37 6.64
C HIS A 142 -11.71 4.20 6.18
N ARG A 143 -12.58 5.15 6.53
CA ARG A 143 -13.98 5.15 6.14
C ARG A 143 -14.24 6.37 5.26
N SER A 144 -14.65 6.12 4.01
CA SER A 144 -15.21 7.14 3.14
C SER A 144 -16.73 7.01 3.10
N ARG A 145 -17.39 7.83 2.27
CA ARG A 145 -18.84 7.75 2.05
C ARG A 145 -19.25 6.42 1.40
N GLN A 146 -18.39 5.85 0.55
CA GLN A 146 -18.74 4.69 -0.27
C GLN A 146 -18.03 3.40 0.20
N VAL A 147 -16.81 3.49 0.72
CA VAL A 147 -16.01 2.31 1.04
C VAL A 147 -15.42 2.39 2.45
N THR A 148 -15.36 1.23 3.11
CA THR A 148 -14.47 1.03 4.26
C THR A 148 -13.25 0.24 3.80
N ILE A 149 -12.07 0.72 4.17
CA ILE A 149 -10.79 0.15 3.77
C ILE A 149 -10.03 -0.22 5.03
N MET A 150 -9.60 -1.47 5.10
CA MET A 150 -8.74 -1.98 6.16
C MET A 150 -7.38 -2.32 5.56
N ALA A 151 -6.33 -1.69 6.07
CA ALA A 151 -4.97 -1.90 5.59
C ALA A 151 -4.05 -2.36 6.73
N ALA A 152 -3.26 -3.39 6.48
CA ALA A 152 -2.30 -3.95 7.43
C ALA A 152 -0.97 -4.22 6.74
N ILE A 153 0.14 -3.91 7.40
CA ILE A 153 1.47 -4.26 6.94
C ILE A 153 2.14 -5.18 7.97
N SER A 154 2.71 -6.29 7.51
CA SER A 154 3.37 -7.29 8.35
C SER A 154 4.79 -7.55 7.87
N MET A 155 5.69 -7.79 8.83
CA MET A 155 7.09 -8.20 8.61
C MET A 155 7.29 -9.72 8.70
N LEU A 156 6.24 -10.46 9.04
CA LEU A 156 6.26 -11.92 9.19
C LEU A 156 5.49 -12.56 8.04
N CYS A 157 6.18 -13.41 7.28
CA CYS A 157 5.63 -14.18 6.14
C CYS A 157 4.64 -15.28 6.57
N HIS A 158 4.34 -15.43 7.87
CA HIS A 158 3.42 -16.43 8.40
C HIS A 158 2.26 -15.74 9.12
N LYS A 159 1.06 -15.80 8.50
CA LYS A 159 -0.25 -15.32 9.01
C LYS A 159 -0.46 -13.81 9.07
N LEU A 160 -0.91 -13.24 7.96
CA LEU A 160 -1.93 -12.20 8.03
C LEU A 160 -3.26 -12.90 8.34
N GLY A 161 -3.60 -12.99 9.63
CA GLY A 161 -4.87 -13.54 10.06
C GLY A 161 -6.02 -12.58 9.80
N PHE A 162 -6.55 -12.53 8.57
CA PHE A 162 -7.89 -12.00 8.29
C PHE A 162 -8.97 -13.06 8.57
N HIS A 163 -8.75 -13.93 9.55
CA HIS A 163 -9.78 -14.86 9.99
C HIS A 163 -10.52 -14.21 11.15
N ASN A 164 -11.80 -13.92 10.91
CA ASN A 164 -12.83 -13.41 11.82
C ASN A 164 -12.95 -11.89 11.97
N VAL A 165 -13.24 -11.21 10.85
CA VAL A 165 -14.09 -10.01 10.90
C VAL A 165 -15.28 -10.26 9.98
N VAL A 166 -16.27 -10.98 10.51
CA VAL A 166 -17.65 -11.04 10.01
C VAL A 166 -18.55 -10.62 11.16
#